data_AF-A0A5S9M4J7-F1
#
_entry.id   AF-A0A5S9M4J7-F1
#
_cell.length_a   1.000
_cell.length_b   1.000
_cell.length_c   1.000
_cell.angle_alpha   90.00
_cell.angle_beta   90.00
_cell.angle_gamma   90.00
#
_symmetry.space_group_name_H-M   'P 1'
#
loop_
_entity.id
_entity.type
_entity.pdbx_description
1 polymer ?
#
loop_
_entity_poly.entity_id
_entity_poly.type
_entity_poly.pdbx_seq_one_letter_code
_entity_poly.pdbx_strand_id
1 'polypeptide(L)'
;MYPAPFIAVEGPIGAGKTTLATMLAKEFQFPLVKEIVKKNPFLDKFYEDMEQWSFQLEMFFLCNRFKQLESIEENYVNKQQPVVTDYHVYKNMIFAERTLSKKHMDKYRKIYHLLTDDLPKPNAMIYIKASLPTLLERIQMRGRSFEEDIDPAYLKKHSLKITSWPLNI
;
A
#
# COMPACT_ATOMS: atom_id res chain seq x y z
N MET A 1 -9.16 -28.80 -2.35
CA MET A 1 -9.86 -27.56 -2.72
C MET A 1 -8.87 -26.42 -2.56
N TYR A 2 -8.65 -25.60 -3.58
CA TYR A 2 -7.72 -24.46 -3.47
C TYR A 2 -8.32 -23.39 -2.55
N PRO A 3 -7.50 -22.67 -1.77
CA PRO A 3 -8.01 -21.59 -0.92
C PRO A 3 -8.68 -20.51 -1.78
N ALA A 4 -9.69 -19.83 -1.21
CA ALA A 4 -10.36 -18.73 -1.90
C ALA A 4 -9.35 -17.63 -2.28
N PRO A 5 -9.49 -16.99 -3.45
CA PRO A 5 -8.57 -15.94 -3.89
C PRO A 5 -8.53 -14.75 -2.93
N PHE A 6 -7.36 -14.46 -2.38
CA PHE A 6 -7.05 -13.19 -1.73
C PHE A 6 -6.00 -12.50 -2.60
N ILE A 7 -6.46 -11.55 -3.42
CA ILE A 7 -5.65 -10.90 -4.46
C ILE A 7 -5.26 -9.50 -4.02
N ALA A 8 -3.96 -9.18 -4.03
CA ALA A 8 -3.47 -7.81 -3.85
C ALA A 8 -2.94 -7.23 -5.15
N VAL A 9 -3.37 -6.02 -5.48
CA VAL A 9 -2.80 -5.24 -6.59
C VAL A 9 -1.77 -4.26 -6.05
N GLU A 10 -0.53 -4.38 -6.52
CA GLU A 10 0.60 -3.58 -6.08
C GLU A 10 1.30 -2.82 -7.20
N GLY A 11 2.06 -1.79 -6.83
CA GLY A 11 2.70 -0.89 -7.79
C GLY A 11 2.98 0.51 -7.25
N PRO A 12 3.79 1.31 -7.95
CA PRO A 12 4.12 2.66 -7.52
C PRO A 12 2.90 3.60 -7.47
N ILE A 13 3.08 4.76 -6.82
CA ILE A 13 2.12 5.86 -6.85
C ILE A 13 1.88 6.26 -8.31
N GLY A 14 0.61 6.43 -8.70
CA GLY A 14 0.24 6.70 -10.11
C GLY A 14 0.13 5.46 -11.01
N ALA A 15 0.43 4.24 -10.52
CA ALA A 15 0.40 3.04 -11.39
C ALA A 15 -0.99 2.58 -11.84
N GLY A 16 -2.07 3.01 -11.18
CA GLY A 16 -3.43 2.57 -11.48
C GLY A 16 -3.92 1.36 -10.68
N LYS A 17 -3.32 1.11 -9.50
CA LYS A 17 -3.69 0.01 -8.58
C LYS A 17 -5.18 -0.04 -8.27
N THR A 18 -5.73 1.06 -7.77
CA THR A 18 -7.16 1.15 -7.41
C THR A 18 -8.06 0.89 -8.62
N THR A 19 -7.67 1.36 -9.81
CA THR A 19 -8.41 1.12 -11.06
C THR A 19 -8.44 -0.37 -11.39
N LEU A 20 -7.28 -1.02 -11.42
CA LEU A 20 -7.20 -2.46 -11.72
C LEU A 20 -7.91 -3.32 -10.66
N ALA A 21 -7.70 -3.04 -9.37
CA ALA A 21 -8.38 -3.73 -8.29
C ALA A 21 -9.91 -3.59 -8.39
N THR A 22 -10.40 -2.40 -8.77
CA THR A 22 -11.84 -2.16 -9.02
C THR A 22 -12.35 -2.96 -10.21
N MET A 23 -11.58 -3.06 -11.30
CA MET A 23 -11.95 -3.86 -12.47
C MET A 23 -12.01 -5.35 -12.13
N LEU A 24 -11.01 -5.87 -11.41
CA LEU A 24 -10.97 -7.27 -10.96
C LEU A 24 -12.14 -7.60 -10.03
N ALA A 25 -12.38 -6.76 -9.02
CA ALA A 25 -13.49 -6.94 -8.10
C ALA A 25 -14.85 -6.96 -8.83
N LYS A 26 -15.03 -6.09 -9.84
CA LYS A 26 -16.25 -6.06 -10.64
C LYS A 26 -16.40 -7.30 -11.52
N GLU A 27 -15.35 -7.70 -12.22
CA GLU A 27 -15.35 -8.83 -13.16
C GLU A 27 -15.65 -10.15 -12.44
N PHE A 28 -14.97 -10.40 -11.32
CA PHE A 28 -15.14 -11.62 -10.54
C PHE A 28 -16.23 -11.53 -9.46
N GLN A 29 -16.89 -10.37 -9.33
CA GLN A 29 -17.85 -10.08 -8.26
C GLN A 29 -17.28 -10.29 -6.85
N PHE A 30 -16.00 -9.98 -6.66
CA PHE A 30 -15.32 -10.08 -5.38
C PHE A 30 -15.46 -8.78 -4.56
N PRO A 31 -15.57 -8.87 -3.23
CA PRO A 31 -15.41 -7.72 -2.34
C PRO A 31 -14.09 -6.98 -2.59
N LEU A 32 -14.14 -5.65 -2.52
CA LEU A 32 -12.97 -4.78 -2.70
C LEU A 32 -12.66 -4.00 -1.43
N VAL A 33 -11.45 -4.15 -0.92
CA VAL A 33 -10.93 -3.36 0.20
C VAL A 33 -9.87 -2.39 -0.31
N LYS A 34 -10.15 -1.08 -0.17
CA LYS A 34 -9.29 0.01 -0.68
C LYS A 34 -8.40 0.60 0.40
N GLU A 35 -7.22 1.05 0.02
CA GLU A 35 -6.31 1.82 0.86
C GLU A 35 -6.95 3.14 1.32
N ILE A 36 -6.84 3.42 2.63
CA ILE A 36 -7.36 4.66 3.23
C ILE A 36 -6.30 5.77 3.14
N VAL A 37 -6.25 6.47 2.00
CA VAL A 37 -5.30 7.57 1.78
C VAL A 37 -5.85 8.92 2.24
N LYS A 38 -7.05 9.30 1.77
CA LYS A 38 -7.61 10.66 1.95
C LYS A 38 -7.94 11.04 3.40
N LYS A 39 -8.00 10.07 4.32
CA LYS A 39 -8.29 10.32 5.74
C LYS A 39 -7.04 10.49 6.60
N ASN A 40 -5.84 10.44 6.00
CA ASN A 40 -4.59 10.52 6.74
C ASN A 40 -4.25 11.99 7.07
N PRO A 41 -4.31 12.41 8.35
CA PRO A 41 -4.10 13.81 8.74
C PRO A 41 -2.63 14.25 8.65
N PHE A 42 -1.70 13.33 8.35
CA PHE A 42 -0.28 13.59 8.25
C PHE A 42 0.22 13.63 6.80
N LEU A 43 -0.66 13.39 5.82
CA LEU A 43 -0.24 13.29 4.43
C LEU A 43 0.24 14.62 3.86
N ASP A 44 -0.54 15.70 4.06
CA ASP A 44 -0.15 17.03 3.62
C ASP A 44 1.14 17.48 4.33
N LYS A 45 1.19 17.28 5.66
CA LYS A 45 2.35 17.61 6.50
C LYS A 45 3.62 16.83 6.13
N PHE A 46 3.47 15.59 5.66
CA PHE A 46 4.59 14.78 5.18
C PHE A 46 5.23 15.39 3.94
N TYR A 47 4.45 15.99 3.03
CA TYR A 47 5.01 16.67 1.87
C TYR A 47 5.65 18.01 2.22
N GLU A 48 5.23 18.65 3.32
CA GLU A 48 5.89 19.84 3.88
C GLU A 48 7.21 19.50 4.59
N ASP A 49 7.22 18.45 5.41
CA ASP A 49 8.40 17.99 6.17
C ASP A 49 8.38 16.47 6.35
N MET A 50 9.09 15.78 5.46
CA MET A 50 9.14 14.31 5.49
C MET A 50 9.80 13.82 6.78
N GLU A 51 10.89 14.44 7.25
CA GLU A 51 11.62 13.92 8.41
C GLU A 51 10.76 13.92 9.68
N GLN A 52 10.00 15.01 9.89
CA GLN A 52 9.18 15.22 11.07
C GLN A 52 7.90 14.36 11.09
N TRP A 53 7.28 14.12 9.92
CA TRP A 53 5.94 13.52 9.84
C TRP A 53 5.89 12.08 9.34
N SER A 54 7.01 11.53 8.85
CA SER A 54 7.06 10.17 8.31
C SER A 54 6.62 9.09 9.29
N PHE A 55 6.97 9.21 10.58
CA PHE A 55 6.64 8.19 11.57
C PHE A 55 5.12 8.12 11.80
N GLN A 56 4.48 9.28 11.95
CA GLN A 56 3.04 9.43 12.18
C GLN A 56 2.26 8.96 10.95
N LEU A 57 2.74 9.32 9.75
CA LEU A 57 2.17 8.88 8.48
C LEU A 57 2.19 7.34 8.37
N GLU A 58 3.35 6.73 8.58
CA GLU A 58 3.52 5.28 8.45
C GLU A 58 2.77 4.50 9.53
N MET A 59 2.71 5.02 10.76
CA MET A 59 1.88 4.45 11.83
C MET A 59 0.39 4.52 11.51
N PHE A 60 -0.08 5.64 10.93
CA PHE A 60 -1.47 5.76 10.49
C PHE A 60 -1.80 4.69 9.44
N PHE A 61 -0.94 4.53 8.42
CA PHE A 61 -1.17 3.50 7.41
C PHE A 61 -1.14 2.09 8.01
N LEU A 62 -0.17 1.79 8.87
CA LEU A 62 -0.06 0.48 9.51
C LEU A 62 -1.31 0.13 10.34
N CYS A 63 -1.77 1.04 11.20
CA CYS A 63 -2.95 0.80 12.04
C CYS A 63 -4.23 0.65 11.23
N ASN A 64 -4.40 1.40 10.14
CA ASN A 64 -5.56 1.23 9.27
C ASN A 64 -5.52 -0.11 8.53
N ARG A 65 -4.37 -0.48 7.97
CA ARG A 65 -4.21 -1.75 7.26
C ARG A 65 -4.36 -2.96 8.19
N PHE A 66 -3.88 -2.86 9.42
CA PHE A 66 -4.11 -3.84 10.48
C PHE A 66 -5.62 -4.12 10.66
N LYS A 67 -6.41 -3.08 10.94
CA LYS A 67 -7.87 -3.21 11.09
C LYS A 67 -8.56 -3.75 9.84
N GLN A 68 -8.09 -3.35 8.66
CA GLN A 68 -8.62 -3.86 7.40
C GLN A 68 -8.32 -5.35 7.21
N LEU A 69 -7.14 -5.81 7.61
CA LEU A 69 -6.75 -7.21 7.53
C LEU A 69 -7.48 -8.09 8.56
N GLU A 70 -7.67 -7.62 9.80
CA GLU A 70 -8.55 -8.30 10.78
C GLU A 70 -9.96 -8.47 10.20
N SER A 71 -10.52 -7.38 9.63
CA SER A 71 -11.83 -7.43 8.99
C SER A 71 -11.85 -8.38 7.79
N ILE A 72 -10.77 -8.44 6.98
CA ILE A 72 -10.65 -9.38 5.86
C ILE A 72 -10.62 -10.83 6.36
N GLU A 73 -9.88 -11.09 7.44
CA GLU A 73 -9.76 -12.40 8.05
C GLU A 73 -11.12 -12.94 8.49
N GLU A 74 -11.81 -12.16 9.32
CA GLU A 74 -13.11 -12.53 9.89
C GLU A 74 -14.21 -12.66 8.83
N ASN A 75 -14.25 -11.73 7.87
CA ASN A 75 -15.38 -11.64 6.95
C ASN A 75 -15.20 -12.46 5.68
N TYR A 76 -13.97 -12.76 5.26
CA TYR A 76 -13.71 -13.43 3.98
C TYR A 76 -12.84 -14.67 4.14
N VAL A 77 -11.61 -14.54 4.67
CA VAL A 77 -10.63 -15.64 4.68
C VAL A 77 -11.13 -16.83 5.50
N ASN A 78 -11.60 -16.61 6.73
CA ASN A 78 -12.14 -17.66 7.60
C ASN A 78 -13.41 -18.30 7.04
N LYS A 79 -14.13 -17.58 6.17
CA LYS A 79 -15.34 -18.06 5.49
C LYS A 79 -15.05 -18.65 4.11
N GLN A 80 -13.78 -18.76 3.72
CA GLN A 80 -13.35 -19.20 2.40
C GLN A 80 -14.01 -18.40 1.26
N GLN A 81 -14.15 -17.08 1.45
CA GLN A 81 -14.65 -16.16 0.44
C GLN A 81 -13.52 -15.36 -0.19
N PRO A 82 -13.61 -15.04 -1.49
CA PRO A 82 -12.60 -14.27 -2.17
C PRO A 82 -12.62 -12.79 -1.75
N VAL A 83 -11.48 -12.09 -1.92
CA VAL A 83 -11.37 -10.64 -1.71
C VAL A 83 -10.24 -10.06 -2.56
N VAL A 84 -10.42 -8.80 -2.99
CA VAL A 84 -9.39 -8.02 -3.70
C VAL A 84 -8.99 -6.80 -2.88
N THR A 85 -7.70 -6.52 -2.79
CA THR A 85 -7.14 -5.28 -2.22
C THR A 85 -6.35 -4.50 -3.27
N ASP A 86 -6.29 -3.17 -3.12
CA ASP A 86 -5.42 -2.30 -3.94
C ASP A 86 -4.09 -1.94 -3.26
N TYR A 87 -3.75 -2.69 -2.22
CA TYR A 87 -2.49 -2.60 -1.47
C TYR A 87 -2.15 -3.95 -0.83
N HIS A 88 -0.90 -4.08 -0.42
CA HIS A 88 -0.34 -5.12 0.42
C HIS A 88 0.31 -4.48 1.65
N VAL A 89 0.13 -5.07 2.84
CA VAL A 89 0.62 -4.47 4.09
C VAL A 89 2.13 -4.23 4.10
N TYR A 90 2.88 -5.12 3.47
CA TYR A 90 4.34 -5.00 3.29
C TYR A 90 4.82 -3.68 2.68
N LYS A 91 3.98 -2.99 1.91
CA LYS A 91 4.26 -1.63 1.41
C LYS A 91 4.70 -0.70 2.55
N ASN A 92 4.13 -0.83 3.75
CA ASN A 92 4.55 -0.08 4.94
C ASN A 92 6.06 -0.20 5.23
N MET A 93 6.60 -1.42 5.22
CA MET A 93 8.02 -1.65 5.49
C MET A 93 8.89 -0.94 4.44
N ILE A 94 8.50 -1.02 3.17
CA ILE A 94 9.24 -0.37 2.07
C ILE A 94 9.29 1.15 2.25
N PHE A 95 8.17 1.77 2.62
CA PHE A 95 8.12 3.21 2.85
C PHE A 95 8.90 3.59 4.12
N ALA A 96 8.66 2.89 5.22
CA ALA A 96 9.32 3.14 6.49
C ALA A 96 10.85 3.09 6.39
N GLU A 97 11.41 2.11 5.67
CA GLU A 97 12.86 2.00 5.43
C GLU A 97 13.48 3.20 4.69
N ARG A 98 12.66 3.98 3.98
CA ARG A 98 13.11 5.12 3.17
C ARG A 98 12.96 6.44 3.89
N THR A 99 11.92 6.55 4.70
CA THR A 99 11.49 7.82 5.26
C THR A 99 11.80 7.94 6.74
N LEU A 100 11.96 6.83 7.46
CA LEU A 100 12.26 6.85 8.89
C LEU A 100 13.76 6.91 9.16
N SER A 101 14.13 7.72 10.15
CA SER A 101 15.44 7.65 10.78
C SER A 101 15.67 6.27 11.40
N LYS A 102 16.94 5.85 11.55
CA LYS A 102 17.30 4.56 12.15
C LYS A 102 16.62 4.31 13.50
N LYS A 103 16.56 5.34 14.36
CA LYS A 103 15.91 5.29 15.68
C LYS A 103 14.40 5.01 15.59
N HIS A 104 13.71 5.62 14.62
CA HIS A 104 12.29 5.38 14.40
C HIS A 104 12.03 4.05 13.70
N MET A 105 12.91 3.67 12.76
CA MET A 105 12.80 2.42 12.00
C MET A 105 12.84 1.18 12.90
N ASP A 106 13.73 1.13 13.89
CA ASP A 106 13.82 -0.03 14.79
C ASP A 106 12.57 -0.21 15.65
N LYS A 107 11.93 0.89 16.07
CA LYS A 107 10.65 0.86 16.78
C LYS A 107 9.52 0.44 15.84
N TYR A 108 9.48 1.05 14.66
CA TYR A 108 8.48 0.78 13.65
C TYR A 108 8.46 -0.70 13.25
N ARG A 109 9.64 -1.28 13.00
CA ARG A 109 9.78 -2.71 12.63
C ARG A 109 9.17 -3.63 13.69
N LYS A 110 9.43 -3.37 14.98
CA LYS A 110 8.85 -4.18 16.08
C LYS A 110 7.32 -4.08 16.10
N ILE A 111 6.77 -2.88 15.92
CA ILE A 111 5.33 -2.66 15.88
C ILE A 111 4.70 -3.33 14.65
N TYR A 112 5.35 -3.22 13.49
CA TYR A 112 4.92 -3.87 12.26
C TYR A 112 4.78 -5.38 12.44
N HIS A 113 5.80 -6.05 12.97
CA HIS A 113 5.76 -7.50 13.18
C HIS A 113 4.69 -7.89 14.20
N LEU A 114 4.62 -7.19 15.33
CA LEU A 114 3.62 -7.43 16.36
C LEU A 114 2.18 -7.35 15.81
N LEU A 115 1.92 -6.44 14.86
CA LEU A 115 0.60 -6.25 14.29
C LEU A 115 0.30 -7.17 13.12
N THR A 116 1.31 -7.64 12.36
CA THR A 116 1.06 -8.20 11.01
C THR A 116 1.53 -9.63 10.79
N ASP A 117 2.31 -10.21 11.69
CA ASP A 117 2.90 -11.53 11.46
C ASP A 117 1.83 -12.65 11.38
N ASP A 118 0.77 -12.56 12.18
CA ASP A 118 -0.32 -13.54 12.26
C ASP A 118 -1.52 -13.22 11.34
N LEU A 119 -1.49 -12.09 10.64
CA LEU A 119 -2.60 -11.65 9.78
C LEU A 119 -2.62 -12.37 8.43
N PRO A 120 -3.80 -12.47 7.77
CA PRO A 120 -3.90 -13.13 6.48
C PRO A 120 -3.06 -12.41 5.42
N LYS A 121 -2.43 -13.21 4.55
CA LYS A 121 -1.61 -12.71 3.43
C LYS A 121 -2.29 -13.04 2.11
N PRO A 122 -2.22 -12.13 1.11
CA PRO A 122 -2.67 -12.42 -0.24
C PRO A 122 -1.99 -13.68 -0.79
N ASN A 123 -2.77 -14.57 -1.41
CA ASN A 123 -2.27 -15.76 -2.10
C ASN A 123 -2.03 -15.52 -3.61
N ALA A 124 -2.36 -14.31 -4.09
CA ALA A 124 -1.96 -13.81 -5.40
C ALA A 124 -1.63 -12.32 -5.32
N MET A 125 -0.54 -11.92 -5.97
CA MET A 125 -0.17 -10.52 -6.10
C MET A 125 -0.04 -10.15 -7.58
N ILE A 126 -0.70 -9.06 -7.98
CA ILE A 126 -0.62 -8.50 -9.32
C ILE A 126 0.19 -7.21 -9.24
N TYR A 127 1.35 -7.20 -9.89
CA TYR A 127 2.24 -6.06 -9.86
C TYR A 127 2.13 -5.20 -11.14
N ILE A 128 1.79 -3.92 -10.98
CA ILE A 128 1.72 -2.97 -12.09
C ILE A 128 3.06 -2.28 -12.28
N LYS A 129 3.70 -2.53 -13.42
CA LYS A 129 4.88 -1.78 -13.90
C LYS A 129 4.43 -0.61 -14.78
N ALA A 130 4.99 0.56 -14.55
CA ALA A 130 4.82 1.72 -15.41
C ALA A 130 6.09 2.59 -15.39
N SER A 131 6.34 3.28 -16.50
CA SER A 131 7.49 4.18 -16.63
C SER A 131 7.31 5.44 -15.77
N LEU A 132 8.41 6.05 -15.31
CA LEU A 132 8.33 7.30 -14.53
C LEU A 132 7.50 8.40 -15.23
N PRO A 133 7.67 8.66 -16.55
CA PRO A 133 6.81 9.60 -17.28
C PRO A 133 5.31 9.27 -17.15
N THR A 134 4.94 8.00 -17.33
CA THR A 134 3.54 7.55 -17.18
C THR A 134 3.01 7.75 -15.75
N LEU A 135 3.85 7.54 -14.74
CA LEU A 135 3.45 7.74 -13.34
C LEU A 135 3.17 9.21 -13.05
N LEU A 136 4.06 10.11 -13.50
CA LEU A 136 3.92 11.55 -13.32
C LEU A 136 2.66 12.09 -14.01
N GLU A 137 2.44 11.70 -15.27
CA GLU A 137 1.25 12.06 -16.04
C GLU A 137 -0.04 11.66 -15.30
N ARG A 138 -0.11 10.41 -14.81
CA ARG A 138 -1.28 9.92 -14.08
C ARG A 138 -1.47 10.58 -12.72
N ILE A 139 -0.39 10.96 -12.04
CA ILE A 139 -0.46 11.72 -10.78
C ILE A 139 -1.05 13.11 -11.05
N GLN A 140 -0.55 13.80 -12.09
CA GLN A 140 -1.08 15.10 -12.50
C GLN A 140 -2.57 15.03 -12.88
N MET A 141 -2.96 14.05 -13.71
CA MET A 141 -4.37 13.84 -14.08
C MET A 141 -5.28 13.56 -12.86
N ARG A 142 -4.75 12.93 -11.82
CA ARG A 142 -5.50 12.60 -10.60
C ARG A 142 -5.79 13.83 -9.73
N GLY A 143 -4.99 14.89 -9.85
CA GLY A 143 -5.25 16.20 -9.23
C GLY A 143 -5.45 16.17 -7.71
N ARG A 144 -4.68 15.36 -6.99
CA ARG A 144 -4.67 15.42 -5.52
C ARG A 144 -3.72 16.55 -5.12
N SER A 145 -4.23 17.55 -4.40
CA SER A 145 -3.47 18.75 -3.99
C SER A 145 -2.13 18.40 -3.34
N PHE A 146 -2.11 17.40 -2.45
CA PHE A 146 -0.89 16.96 -1.77
C PHE A 146 0.09 16.17 -2.66
N GLU A 147 -0.27 15.83 -3.90
CA GLU A 147 0.62 15.14 -4.84
C GLU A 147 1.21 16.08 -5.90
N GLU A 148 0.79 17.36 -5.93
CA GLU A 148 1.22 18.33 -6.94
C GLU A 148 2.73 18.61 -6.86
N ASP A 149 3.28 18.66 -5.65
CA ASP A 149 4.70 18.96 -5.38
C ASP A 149 5.56 17.70 -5.17
N ILE A 150 5.11 16.53 -5.63
CA ILE A 150 5.92 15.31 -5.53
C ILE A 150 7.21 15.46 -6.34
N ASP A 151 8.35 15.42 -5.66
CA ASP A 151 9.66 15.37 -6.31
C ASP A 151 9.76 14.14 -7.24
N PRO A 152 9.98 14.32 -8.56
CA PRO A 152 10.19 13.23 -9.50
C PRO A 152 11.32 12.29 -9.10
N ALA A 153 12.38 12.77 -8.44
CA ALA A 153 13.47 11.95 -7.93
C ALA A 153 13.02 11.07 -6.76
N TYR A 154 12.16 11.58 -5.87
CA TYR A 154 11.49 10.79 -4.84
C TYR A 154 10.62 9.68 -5.46
N LEU A 155 9.78 10.01 -6.44
CA LEU A 155 8.93 9.05 -7.14
C LEU A 155 9.74 7.99 -7.90
N LYS A 156 10.82 8.41 -8.58
CA LYS A 156 11.74 7.50 -9.29
C LYS A 156 12.38 6.53 -8.31
N LYS A 157 12.99 7.03 -7.24
CA LYS A 157 13.56 6.18 -6.19
C LYS A 157 12.50 5.21 -5.70
N HIS A 158 11.28 5.68 -5.43
CA HIS A 158 10.18 4.87 -4.92
C HIS A 158 9.80 3.72 -5.86
N SER A 159 9.60 4.01 -7.15
CA SER A 159 9.27 3.01 -8.18
C SER A 159 10.33 1.90 -8.32
N LEU A 160 11.61 2.24 -8.18
CA LEU A 160 12.74 1.30 -8.32
C LEU A 160 12.83 0.27 -7.17
N LYS A 161 12.40 0.62 -5.95
CA LYS A 161 12.49 -0.32 -4.81
C LYS A 161 11.29 -1.23 -4.66
N ILE A 162 10.11 -0.79 -5.13
CA ILE A 162 8.99 -1.71 -5.24
C ILE A 162 9.26 -2.76 -6.35
N THR A 163 9.91 -2.37 -7.45
CA THR A 163 10.24 -3.28 -8.56
C THR A 163 11.36 -4.27 -8.28
N SER A 164 12.29 -3.94 -7.37
CA SER A 164 13.43 -4.80 -6.98
C SER A 164 13.13 -5.67 -5.76
N TRP A 165 11.92 -5.59 -5.20
CA TRP A 165 11.56 -6.43 -4.08
C TRP A 165 11.31 -7.87 -4.56
N PRO A 166 11.92 -8.90 -3.93
CA PRO A 166 11.63 -10.28 -4.26
C PRO A 166 10.15 -10.55 -3.99
N LEU A 167 9.40 -10.86 -5.04
CA LEU A 167 8.04 -11.39 -4.98
C LEU A 167 8.08 -12.84 -4.47
N ASN A 168 8.75 -13.08 -3.34
CA ASN A 168 8.67 -14.35 -2.64
C ASN A 168 7.37 -14.33 -1.83
N ILE A 169 6.28 -14.55 -2.57
CA ILE A 169 4.96 -14.91 -2.05
C ILE A 169 5.03 -16.35 -1.58
#